data_AF-A0A948SQV7-F1
#
_entry.id   AF-A0A948SQV7-F1
#
_cell.length_a   1.000
_cell.length_b   1.000
_cell.length_c   1.000
_cell.angle_alpha   90.00
_cell.angle_beta   90.00
_cell.angle_gamma   90.00
#
_symmetry.space_group_name_H-M   'P 1'
#
loop_
_entity.id
_entity.type
_entity.pdbx_description
1 polymer ?
#
loop_
_entity_poly.entity_id
_entity_poly.type
_entity_poly.pdbx_seq_one_letter_code
_entity_poly.pdbx_strand_id
1 'polypeptide(L)'
;MSRPVYGGFVLSGLNLGLGYAEVLTASIPAEKFAHFPAKDVVCPAFYMGHLAIYPHRALGMLGRTDLVVPNPAGWDDRFKAGVEAQPGDYPSKDAIMSHFMAGYRAVAKALETAPDSVFAEENPAEGRFKEMFPTKGGAITFLCIGHVQMHLGQVSTWRRVMGLGSAM
;
A
#
# COMPACT_ATOMS: atom_id res chain seq x y z
N MET A 1 30.50 6.50 6.20
CA MET A 1 29.21 7.21 6.42
C MET A 1 28.33 6.31 7.27
N SER A 2 27.66 6.86 8.29
CA SER A 2 26.69 6.10 9.09
C SER A 2 25.53 5.65 8.20
N ARG A 3 25.00 4.45 8.44
CA ARG A 3 23.81 3.96 7.74
C ARG A 3 22.60 4.83 8.14
N PRO A 4 21.72 5.22 7.20
CA PRO A 4 20.52 5.98 7.55
C PRO A 4 19.64 5.21 8.54
N VAL A 5 19.21 5.88 9.61
CA VAL A 5 18.46 5.27 10.71
C VAL A 5 16.97 5.23 10.39
N TYR A 6 16.39 6.34 9.94
CA TYR A 6 14.94 6.44 9.73
C TYR A 6 14.47 5.59 8.56
N GLY A 7 15.21 5.61 7.45
CA GLY A 7 14.93 4.73 6.30
C GLY A 7 14.92 3.26 6.69
N GLY A 8 15.83 2.84 7.59
CA GLY A 8 15.90 1.46 8.09
C GLY A 8 14.67 1.04 8.91
N PHE A 9 14.12 1.92 9.73
CA PHE A 9 12.90 1.65 10.51
C PHE A 9 11.69 1.44 9.59
N VAL A 10 11.50 2.33 8.62
CA VAL A 10 10.39 2.22 7.67
C VAL A 10 10.54 0.99 6.78
N LEU A 11 11.74 0.75 6.26
CA LEU A 11 12.03 -0.38 5.37
C LEU A 11 11.70 -1.73 6.03
N SER A 12 12.06 -1.90 7.30
CA SER A 12 11.80 -3.14 8.02
C SER A 12 10.30 -3.43 8.15
N GLY A 13 9.51 -2.41 8.50
CA GLY A 13 8.05 -2.54 8.58
C GLY A 13 7.39 -2.72 7.22
N LEU A 14 7.88 -2.04 6.18
CA LEU A 14 7.40 -2.21 4.81
C LEU A 14 7.64 -3.63 4.31
N ASN A 15 8.84 -4.17 4.50
CA ASN A 15 9.19 -5.53 4.08
C ASN A 15 8.31 -6.59 4.77
N LEU A 16 8.00 -6.39 6.06
CA LEU A 16 7.04 -7.24 6.75
C LEU A 16 5.64 -7.17 6.12
N GLY A 17 5.18 -5.96 5.76
CA GLY A 17 3.92 -5.76 5.05
C GLY A 17 3.88 -6.41 3.68
N LEU A 18 4.96 -6.32 2.89
CA LEU A 18 5.03 -6.95 1.57
C LEU A 18 4.99 -8.47 1.68
N GLY A 19 5.76 -9.06 2.58
CA GLY A 19 5.70 -10.51 2.83
C GLY A 19 4.32 -10.95 3.32
N TYR A 20 3.69 -10.18 4.21
CA TYR A 20 2.34 -10.50 4.68
C TYR A 20 1.30 -10.41 3.56
N ALA A 21 1.41 -9.43 2.66
CA ALA A 21 0.54 -9.32 1.48
C ALA A 21 0.68 -10.53 0.54
N GLU A 22 1.91 -11.00 0.30
CA GLU A 22 2.15 -12.23 -0.49
C GLU A 22 1.45 -13.43 0.16
N VAL A 23 1.68 -13.65 1.46
CA VAL A 23 1.08 -14.77 2.21
C VAL A 23 -0.45 -14.69 2.23
N LEU A 24 -1.03 -13.52 2.53
CA LEU A 24 -2.48 -13.32 2.57
C LEU A 24 -3.15 -13.63 1.23
N THR A 25 -2.52 -13.25 0.13
CA THR A 25 -3.14 -13.33 -1.20
C THR A 25 -2.84 -14.62 -1.94
N ALA A 26 -1.77 -15.35 -1.58
CA ALA A 26 -1.34 -16.57 -2.25
C ALA A 26 -2.49 -17.60 -2.41
N SER A 27 -3.19 -17.91 -1.31
CA SER A 27 -4.23 -18.94 -1.32
C SER A 27 -5.63 -18.43 -1.67
N ILE A 28 -5.79 -17.15 -2.05
CA ILE A 28 -7.09 -16.61 -2.49
C ILE A 28 -7.28 -16.97 -3.97
N PRO A 29 -8.32 -17.75 -4.36
CA PRO A 29 -8.58 -18.02 -5.77
C PRO A 29 -8.85 -16.73 -6.55
N ALA A 30 -8.36 -16.63 -7.79
CA ALA A 30 -8.42 -15.41 -8.58
C ALA A 30 -9.88 -14.96 -8.82
N GLU A 31 -10.78 -15.90 -9.07
CA GLU A 31 -12.21 -15.68 -9.27
C GLU A 31 -12.93 -15.17 -8.01
N LYS A 32 -12.35 -15.37 -6.82
CA LYS A 32 -12.88 -14.86 -5.55
C LYS A 32 -12.28 -13.50 -5.16
N PHE A 33 -11.22 -13.04 -5.83
CA PHE A 33 -10.46 -11.86 -5.40
C PHE A 33 -11.28 -10.57 -5.42
N ALA A 34 -12.28 -10.48 -6.30
CA ALA A 34 -13.20 -9.35 -6.40
C ALA A 34 -14.57 -9.58 -5.71
N HIS A 35 -14.73 -10.68 -4.98
CA HIS A 35 -16.01 -11.06 -4.39
C HIS A 35 -16.31 -10.29 -3.08
N PHE A 36 -17.53 -9.75 -2.98
CA PHE A 36 -18.08 -9.08 -1.80
C PHE A 36 -18.97 -10.06 -1.03
N PRO A 37 -18.52 -10.61 0.11
CA PRO A 37 -19.21 -11.73 0.76
C PRO A 37 -20.41 -11.31 1.62
N ALA A 38 -20.47 -10.04 2.01
CA ALA A 38 -21.55 -9.50 2.82
C ALA A 38 -21.61 -7.98 2.66
N LYS A 39 -22.72 -7.39 3.14
CA LYS A 39 -22.83 -5.95 3.29
C LYS A 39 -21.67 -5.43 4.15
N ASP A 40 -21.07 -4.33 3.72
CA ASP A 40 -19.94 -3.65 4.40
C ASP A 40 -18.63 -4.45 4.47
N VAL A 41 -18.55 -5.63 3.83
CA VAL A 41 -17.30 -6.39 3.68
C VAL A 41 -16.78 -6.24 2.25
N VAL A 42 -15.75 -5.41 2.11
CA VAL A 42 -15.14 -5.07 0.82
C VAL A 42 -14.19 -6.18 0.35
N CYS A 43 -14.08 -6.36 -0.97
CA CYS A 43 -13.24 -7.40 -1.57
C CYS A 43 -11.73 -7.08 -1.53
N PRO A 44 -10.86 -8.11 -1.57
CA PRO A 44 -9.41 -7.95 -1.67
C PRO A 44 -8.95 -7.13 -2.87
N ALA A 45 -9.62 -7.25 -4.02
CA ALA A 45 -9.28 -6.49 -5.22
C ALA A 45 -9.33 -4.98 -4.97
N PHE A 46 -10.32 -4.49 -4.22
CA PHE A 46 -10.39 -3.08 -3.87
C PHE A 46 -9.26 -2.67 -2.91
N TYR A 47 -9.03 -3.41 -1.83
CA TYR A 47 -7.98 -3.04 -0.86
C TYR A 47 -6.57 -3.09 -1.45
N MET A 48 -6.26 -4.13 -2.23
CA MET A 48 -4.95 -4.26 -2.85
C MET A 48 -4.77 -3.25 -3.99
N GLY A 49 -5.82 -2.98 -4.78
CA GLY A 49 -5.82 -1.91 -5.79
C GLY A 49 -5.67 -0.52 -5.16
N HIS A 50 -6.37 -0.26 -4.06
CA HIS A 50 -6.23 0.95 -3.24
C HIS A 50 -4.81 1.15 -2.78
N LEU A 51 -4.19 0.14 -2.16
CA LEU A 51 -2.79 0.26 -1.75
C LEU A 51 -1.84 0.48 -2.93
N ALA A 52 -2.11 -0.15 -4.08
CA ALA A 52 -1.23 -0.14 -5.24
C ALA A 52 -1.06 1.25 -5.88
N ILE A 53 -2.01 2.17 -5.68
CA ILE A 53 -1.95 3.51 -6.31
C ILE A 53 -1.19 4.55 -5.49
N TYR A 54 -0.71 4.24 -4.28
CA TYR A 54 -0.03 5.20 -3.39
C TYR A 54 1.51 5.20 -3.35
N PRO A 55 2.26 4.19 -3.81
CA PRO A 55 3.73 4.19 -3.71
C PRO A 55 4.40 5.42 -4.32
N HIS A 56 3.83 5.98 -5.40
CA HIS A 56 4.36 7.19 -6.03
C HIS A 56 4.43 8.40 -5.08
N ARG A 57 3.53 8.50 -4.08
CA ARG A 57 3.55 9.58 -3.09
C ARG A 57 4.75 9.45 -2.15
N ALA A 58 5.04 8.24 -1.68
CA ALA A 58 6.21 7.97 -0.86
C ALA A 58 7.50 8.24 -1.65
N LEU A 59 7.58 7.80 -2.90
CA LEU A 59 8.71 8.07 -3.79
C LEU A 59 8.91 9.56 -4.06
N GLY A 60 7.82 10.32 -4.28
CA GLY A 60 7.88 11.76 -4.43
C GLY A 60 8.44 12.47 -3.20
N MET A 61 7.99 12.09 -2.00
CA MET A 61 8.54 12.62 -0.74
C MET A 61 10.01 12.26 -0.53
N LEU A 62 10.42 11.06 -0.94
CA LEU A 62 11.80 10.59 -0.92
C LEU A 62 12.69 11.22 -2.02
N GLY A 63 12.13 12.05 -2.90
CA GLY A 63 12.86 12.65 -4.02
C GLY A 63 13.29 11.63 -5.09
N ARG A 64 12.62 10.47 -5.16
CA ARG A 64 12.94 9.36 -6.08
C ARG A 64 11.85 9.16 -7.13
N THR A 65 11.46 10.25 -7.78
CA THR A 65 10.47 10.22 -8.86
C THR A 65 10.94 9.39 -10.06
N ASP A 66 12.24 9.17 -10.21
CA ASP A 66 12.86 8.26 -11.17
C ASP A 66 12.48 6.79 -10.98
N LEU A 67 12.04 6.40 -9.78
CA LEU A 67 11.63 5.03 -9.46
C LEU A 67 10.10 4.82 -9.52
N VAL A 68 9.33 5.85 -9.88
CA VAL A 68 7.87 5.76 -9.88
C VAL A 68 7.41 4.74 -10.93
N VAL A 69 6.59 3.78 -10.47
CA VAL A 69 5.78 2.92 -11.33
C VAL A 69 4.45 3.64 -11.57
N PRO A 70 4.16 4.12 -12.80
CA PRO A 70 2.94 4.88 -13.07
C PRO A 70 1.69 4.05 -12.86
N ASN A 71 0.66 4.64 -12.25
CA ASN A 71 -0.65 3.99 -12.12
C ASN A 71 -1.25 3.74 -13.50
N PRO A 72 -1.83 2.55 -13.76
CA PRO A 72 -2.56 2.32 -14.99
C PRO A 72 -3.76 3.25 -15.14
N ALA A 73 -4.17 3.52 -16.38
CA ALA A 73 -5.26 4.43 -16.68
C ALA A 73 -6.55 4.03 -15.92
N GLY A 74 -7.20 5.02 -15.30
CA GLY A 74 -8.45 4.85 -14.54
C GLY A 74 -8.30 4.24 -13.14
N TRP A 75 -7.10 3.78 -12.74
CA TRP A 75 -6.91 3.16 -11.42
C TRP A 75 -7.08 4.17 -10.28
N ASP A 76 -6.58 5.39 -10.45
CA ASP A 76 -6.79 6.45 -9.46
C ASP A 76 -8.28 6.70 -9.20
N ASP A 77 -9.11 6.80 -10.24
CA ASP A 77 -10.56 7.02 -10.08
C ASP A 77 -11.29 5.83 -9.48
N ARG A 78 -10.77 4.62 -9.67
CA ARG A 78 -11.36 3.40 -9.10
C ARG A 78 -10.96 3.15 -7.66
N PHE A 79 -9.75 3.57 -7.26
CA PHE A 79 -9.12 3.10 -6.04
C PHE A 79 -8.71 4.22 -5.07
N LYS A 80 -8.80 5.51 -5.42
CA LYS A 80 -8.43 6.60 -4.49
C LYS A 80 -9.30 6.64 -3.25
N ALA A 81 -8.71 7.09 -2.15
CA ALA A 81 -9.40 7.36 -0.91
C ALA A 81 -10.65 8.22 -1.16
N GLY A 82 -11.76 7.84 -0.53
CA GLY A 82 -13.08 8.47 -0.72
C GLY A 82 -13.93 7.83 -1.82
N VAL A 83 -13.36 6.95 -2.66
CA VAL A 83 -14.16 6.13 -3.58
C VAL A 83 -14.82 5.00 -2.79
N GLU A 84 -16.14 4.85 -2.96
CA GLU A 84 -16.89 3.75 -2.38
C GLU A 84 -16.63 2.47 -3.19
N ALA A 85 -16.21 1.41 -2.50
CA ALA A 85 -16.01 0.10 -3.11
C ALA A 85 -17.36 -0.54 -3.45
N GLN A 86 -17.55 -0.89 -4.72
CA GLN A 86 -18.78 -1.53 -5.19
C GLN A 86 -18.46 -2.79 -5.99
N PRO A 87 -19.34 -3.82 -5.97
CA PRO A 87 -19.27 -4.94 -6.90
C PRO A 87 -19.17 -4.47 -8.35
N GLY A 88 -18.48 -5.25 -9.20
CA GLY A 88 -18.30 -4.93 -10.61
C GLY A 88 -16.97 -5.44 -11.13
N ASP A 89 -16.55 -4.88 -12.26
CA ASP A 89 -15.30 -5.30 -12.90
C ASP A 89 -14.09 -4.65 -12.20
N TYR A 90 -13.21 -5.51 -11.69
CA TYR A 90 -11.91 -5.14 -11.14
C TYR A 90 -10.82 -5.66 -12.07
N PRO A 91 -9.64 -5.01 -12.11
CA PRO A 91 -8.45 -5.60 -12.71
C PRO A 91 -8.16 -6.98 -12.09
N SER A 92 -7.48 -7.84 -12.85
CA SER A 92 -7.19 -9.20 -12.38
C SER A 92 -6.33 -9.18 -11.11
N LYS A 93 -6.44 -10.25 -10.30
CA LYS A 93 -5.58 -10.48 -9.13
C LYS A 93 -4.11 -10.25 -9.48
N ASP A 94 -3.64 -10.84 -10.58
CA ASP A 94 -2.25 -10.76 -10.99
C ASP A 94 -1.84 -9.34 -11.38
N ALA A 95 -2.69 -8.59 -12.08
CA ALA A 95 -2.40 -7.20 -12.43
C ALA A 95 -2.30 -6.32 -11.17
N ILE A 96 -3.25 -6.46 -10.24
CA ILE A 96 -3.27 -5.70 -8.98
C ILE A 96 -2.04 -6.01 -8.15
N MET A 97 -1.75 -7.30 -7.92
CA MET A 97 -0.64 -7.71 -7.08
C MET A 97 0.72 -7.37 -7.71
N SER A 98 0.86 -7.48 -9.03
CA SER A 98 2.08 -7.07 -9.72
C SER A 98 2.36 -5.58 -9.57
N HIS A 99 1.33 -4.73 -9.75
CA HIS A 99 1.47 -3.27 -9.60
C HIS A 99 1.78 -2.87 -8.15
N PHE A 100 1.05 -3.45 -7.18
CA PHE A 100 1.29 -3.26 -5.75
C PHE A 100 2.74 -3.60 -5.37
N MET A 101 3.23 -4.78 -5.77
CA MET A 101 4.58 -5.22 -5.44
C MET A 101 5.64 -4.37 -6.13
N ALA A 102 5.46 -4.03 -7.41
CA ALA A 102 6.41 -3.20 -8.14
C ALA A 102 6.56 -1.82 -7.50
N GLY A 103 5.44 -1.15 -7.19
CA GLY A 103 5.46 0.18 -6.58
C GLY A 103 6.11 0.18 -5.20
N TYR A 104 5.74 -0.74 -4.30
CA TYR A 104 6.33 -0.76 -2.96
C TYR A 104 7.75 -1.33 -2.91
N ARG A 105 8.15 -2.22 -3.83
CA ARG A 105 9.57 -2.62 -3.97
C ARG A 105 10.43 -1.45 -4.44
N ALA A 106 9.89 -0.57 -5.29
CA ALA A 106 10.57 0.68 -5.65
C ALA A 106 10.73 1.61 -4.43
N VAL A 107 9.72 1.73 -3.58
CA VAL A 107 9.81 2.47 -2.31
C VAL A 107 10.86 1.84 -1.39
N ALA A 108 10.85 0.51 -1.22
CA ALA A 108 11.87 -0.20 -0.44
C ALA A 108 13.28 0.11 -0.94
N LYS A 109 13.48 0.11 -2.26
CA LYS A 109 14.77 0.46 -2.88
C LYS A 109 15.20 1.89 -2.58
N ALA A 110 14.27 2.85 -2.58
CA ALA A 110 14.55 4.23 -2.21
C ALA A 110 14.94 4.37 -0.73
N LEU A 111 14.28 3.63 0.17
CA LEU A 111 14.52 3.67 1.61
C LEU A 111 15.90 3.14 2.02
N GLU A 112 16.51 2.25 1.24
CA GLU A 112 17.87 1.74 1.49
C GLU A 112 18.93 2.84 1.58
N THR A 113 18.74 3.92 0.82
CA THR A 113 19.73 4.99 0.64
C THR A 113 19.21 6.38 0.98
N ALA A 114 17.97 6.49 1.46
CA ALA A 114 17.36 7.77 1.79
C ALA A 114 18.10 8.44 2.96
N PRO A 115 18.58 9.69 2.81
CA PRO A 115 19.23 10.39 3.90
C PRO A 115 18.23 10.75 5.01
N ASP A 116 18.66 10.66 6.27
CA ASP A 116 17.80 10.90 7.43
C ASP A 116 17.18 12.31 7.43
N SER A 117 17.84 13.29 6.83
CA SER A 117 17.34 14.67 6.71
C SER A 117 15.99 14.75 6.00
N VAL A 118 15.74 13.89 5.00
CA VAL A 118 14.48 13.89 4.23
C VAL A 118 13.28 13.61 5.12
N PHE A 119 13.43 12.79 6.16
CA PHE A 119 12.32 12.41 7.04
C PHE A 119 11.92 13.56 7.99
N ALA A 120 12.82 14.50 8.25
CA ALA A 120 12.57 15.68 9.08
C ALA A 120 11.94 16.84 8.29
N GLU A 121 11.98 16.81 6.96
CA GLU A 121 11.38 17.84 6.11
C GLU A 121 9.86 17.87 6.25
N GLU A 122 9.28 19.04 5.96
CA GLU A 122 7.85 19.27 5.94
C GLU A 122 7.14 18.39 4.91
N ASN A 123 5.98 17.85 5.28
CA ASN A 123 5.13 17.10 4.35
C ASN A 123 4.58 18.05 3.25
N PRO A 124 4.86 17.78 1.96
CA PRO A 124 4.43 18.65 0.85
C PRO A 124 2.95 18.50 0.48
N ALA A 125 2.21 17.56 1.11
CA ALA A 125 0.78 17.41 0.90
C ALA A 125 -0.03 18.60 1.45
N GLU A 126 -1.33 18.64 1.19
CA GLU A 126 -2.23 19.66 1.72
C GLU A 126 -3.37 19.05 2.54
N GLY A 127 -4.10 19.92 3.25
CA GLY A 127 -5.29 19.58 4.03
C GLY A 127 -5.03 18.59 5.17
N ARG A 128 -6.07 17.81 5.51
CA ARG A 128 -6.08 16.91 6.67
C ARG A 128 -4.90 15.92 6.70
N PHE A 129 -4.40 15.48 5.54
CA PHE A 129 -3.26 14.57 5.49
C PHE A 129 -1.97 15.23 6.02
N LYS A 130 -1.74 16.51 5.70
CA LYS A 130 -0.62 17.29 6.25
C LYS A 130 -0.80 17.58 7.74
N GLU A 131 -2.02 17.88 8.18
CA GLU A 131 -2.33 18.11 9.60
C GLU A 131 -2.03 16.86 10.45
N MET A 132 -2.40 15.68 9.95
CA MET A 132 -2.12 14.40 10.63
C MET A 132 -0.65 14.00 10.58
N PHE A 133 0.04 14.33 9.49
CA PHE A 133 1.44 13.97 9.28
C PHE A 133 2.25 15.21 8.86
N PRO A 134 2.69 16.05 9.82
CA PRO A 134 3.37 17.32 9.50
C PRO A 134 4.72 17.15 8.81
N THR A 135 5.41 16.02 9.02
CA THR A 135 6.70 15.71 8.41
C THR A 135 6.58 14.64 7.34
N LYS A 136 7.48 14.65 6.35
CA LYS A 136 7.62 13.56 5.37
C LYS A 136 7.80 12.22 6.05
N GLY A 137 8.58 12.17 7.14
CA GLY A 137 8.82 10.92 7.87
C GLY A 137 7.54 10.32 8.45
N GLY A 138 6.66 11.13 9.03
CA GLY A 138 5.35 10.68 9.51
C GLY A 138 4.48 10.15 8.36
N ALA A 139 4.41 10.90 7.26
CA ALA A 139 3.61 10.54 6.09
C ALA A 139 4.11 9.26 5.39
N ILE A 140 5.42 9.14 5.18
CA ILE A 140 6.06 7.96 4.60
C ILE A 140 5.84 6.74 5.50
N THR A 141 6.02 6.89 6.82
CA THR A 141 5.79 5.82 7.79
C THR A 141 4.34 5.34 7.74
N PHE A 142 3.38 6.26 7.68
CA PHE A 142 1.98 5.89 7.53
C PHE A 142 1.74 5.13 6.22
N LEU A 143 2.14 5.68 5.07
CA LEU A 143 1.90 5.06 3.76
C LEU A 143 2.55 3.67 3.63
N CYS A 144 3.75 3.49 4.18
CA CYS A 144 4.51 2.24 4.01
C CYS A 144 4.21 1.19 5.08
N ILE A 145 3.72 1.59 6.26
CA ILE A 145 3.48 0.69 7.38
C ILE A 145 2.02 0.72 7.79
N GLY A 146 1.56 1.82 8.39
CA GLY A 146 0.22 1.89 9.00
C GLY A 146 -0.90 1.62 7.99
N HIS A 147 -0.83 2.26 6.83
CA HIS A 147 -1.80 2.15 5.74
C HIS A 147 -1.83 0.74 5.15
N VAL A 148 -0.64 0.20 4.82
CA VAL A 148 -0.49 -1.18 4.32
C VAL A 148 -1.05 -2.18 5.33
N GLN A 149 -0.59 -2.18 6.58
CA GLN A 149 -1.00 -3.13 7.61
C GLN A 149 -2.50 -3.06 7.92
N MET A 150 -3.07 -1.86 7.96
CA MET A 150 -4.51 -1.66 8.18
C MET A 150 -5.35 -2.37 7.11
N HIS A 151 -5.04 -2.16 5.83
CA HIS A 151 -5.78 -2.79 4.74
C HIS A 151 -5.49 -4.29 4.62
N LEU A 152 -4.27 -4.75 4.93
CA LEU A 152 -3.97 -6.18 5.02
C LEU A 152 -4.75 -6.86 6.15
N GLY A 153 -5.01 -6.16 7.26
CA GLY A 153 -5.93 -6.61 8.31
C GLY A 153 -7.36 -6.83 7.78
N GLN A 154 -7.86 -5.94 6.93
CA GLN A 154 -9.17 -6.09 6.30
C GLN A 154 -9.22 -7.28 5.33
N VAL A 155 -8.16 -7.50 4.55
CA VAL A 155 -8.03 -8.71 3.70
C VAL A 155 -7.99 -9.98 4.56
N SER A 156 -7.28 -9.97 5.69
CA SER A 156 -7.25 -11.08 6.65
C SER A 156 -8.65 -11.39 7.21
N THR A 157 -9.43 -10.37 7.56
CA THR A 157 -10.83 -10.53 7.97
C THR A 157 -11.68 -11.11 6.84
N TRP A 158 -11.55 -10.58 5.62
CA TRP A 158 -12.25 -11.11 4.45
C TRP A 158 -11.99 -12.60 4.24
N ARG A 159 -10.74 -13.06 4.39
CA ARG A 159 -10.40 -14.49 4.29
C ARG A 159 -11.18 -15.34 5.27
N ARG A 160 -11.35 -14.88 6.52
CA ARG A 160 -12.10 -15.61 7.56
C ARG A 160 -13.59 -15.67 7.23
N VAL A 161 -14.16 -14.56 6.75
CA VAL A 161 -15.56 -14.52 6.27
C VAL A 161 -15.77 -15.50 5.12
N MET A 162 -14.78 -15.65 4.24
CA MET A 162 -14.80 -16.59 3.11
C MET A 162 -14.50 -18.04 3.47
N GLY A 163 -14.28 -18.36 4.75
CA GLY A 163 -13.94 -19.71 5.20
C GLY A 163 -12.52 -20.16 4.85
N LEU A 164 -11.63 -19.25 4.41
CA LEU A 164 -10.23 -19.55 4.08
C LEU A 164 -9.32 -19.55 5.32
N GLY A 165 -9.83 -19.13 6.48
CA GLY A 165 -9.09 -19.09 7.73
C GLY A 165 -7.93 -18.10 7.75
N SER A 166 -7.02 -18.29 8.71
CA SER A 166 -5.79 -17.52 8.82
C SER A 166 -4.83 -17.85 7.66
N ALA A 167 -4.00 -16.89 7.26
CA ALA A 167 -2.88 -17.15 6.35
C ALA A 167 -1.55 -17.38 7.08
N MET A 168 -1.53 -17.09 8.39
CA MET A 168 -0.43 -17.30 9.33
C MET A 168 -0.94 -17.96 10.60
#